data_AF-A0A2R6J622-F1
#
_entry.id   AF-A0A2R6J622-F1
#
_cell.length_a   1.000
_cell.length_b   1.000
_cell.length_c   1.000
_cell.angle_alpha   90.00
_cell.angle_beta   90.00
_cell.angle_gamma   90.00
#
_symmetry.space_group_name_H-M   'P 1'
#
loop_
_entity.id
_entity.type
_entity.pdbx_description
1 polymer ?
#
loop_
_entity_poly.entity_id
_entity_poly.type
_entity_poly.pdbx_seq_one_letter_code
_entity_poly.pdbx_strand_id
1 'polypeptide(L)'
;MLLRNEDDADHALDVRIAAGDGVLVEDTHTVSGDGQRTVAATAADAGPLRVDLRADHGGSASLAFDPGRPGATPVPEFVIRDETIVVAGLD
;
A
#
# COMPACT_ATOMS: atom_id res chain seq x y z
N MET A 1 3.96 4.84 0.89
CA MET A 1 3.86 3.51 1.53
C MET A 1 4.98 2.62 1.01
N LEU A 2 5.27 1.54 1.73
CA LEU A 2 6.20 0.49 1.29
C LEU A 2 5.40 -0.77 0.92
N LEU A 3 5.76 -1.39 -0.20
CA LEU A 3 5.33 -2.73 -0.59
C LEU A 3 6.53 -3.65 -0.39
N ARG A 4 6.37 -4.73 0.37
CA ARG A 4 7.42 -5.71 0.60
C ARG A 4 6.89 -7.09 0.24
N ASN A 5 7.69 -7.84 -0.50
CA ASN A 5 7.41 -9.22 -0.83
C ASN A 5 8.34 -10.10 0.00
N GLU A 6 7.77 -10.92 0.89
CA GLU A 6 8.54 -11.91 1.67
C GLU A 6 8.48 -13.31 1.05
N ASP A 7 7.82 -13.46 -0.11
CA ASP A 7 7.82 -14.70 -0.86
C ASP A 7 9.01 -14.75 -1.83
N ASP A 8 9.36 -15.97 -2.25
CA ASP A 8 10.43 -16.21 -3.23
C ASP A 8 10.01 -15.84 -4.67
N ALA A 9 8.70 -15.71 -4.93
CA ALA A 9 8.14 -15.46 -6.25
C ALA A 9 7.89 -13.97 -6.50
N ASP A 10 7.98 -13.54 -7.76
CA ASP A 10 7.57 -12.19 -8.16
C ASP A 10 6.04 -12.07 -8.14
N HIS A 11 5.54 -10.97 -7.60
CA HIS A 11 4.10 -10.70 -7.53
C HIS A 11 3.72 -9.38 -8.20
N ALA A 12 2.64 -9.42 -8.98
CA ALA A 12 1.96 -8.23 -9.47
C ALA A 12 0.94 -7.74 -8.43
N LEU A 13 0.99 -6.45 -8.12
CA LEU A 13 0.15 -5.78 -7.13
C LEU A 13 -0.60 -4.63 -7.77
N ASP A 14 -1.92 -4.73 -7.78
CA ASP A 14 -2.80 -3.62 -8.11
C ASP A 14 -2.93 -2.70 -6.88
N VAL A 15 -2.47 -1.46 -7.05
CA VAL A 15 -2.47 -0.43 -6.01
C VAL A 15 -3.48 0.64 -6.37
N ARG A 16 -4.35 0.97 -5.41
CA ARG A 16 -5.19 2.15 -5.48
C ARG A 16 -5.03 3.01 -4.23
N ILE A 17 -4.73 4.30 -4.43
CA ILE A 17 -4.68 5.31 -3.37
C ILE A 17 -5.70 6.40 -3.70
N ALA A 18 -6.65 6.62 -2.79
CA ALA A 18 -7.72 7.59 -2.93
C ALA A 18 -7.73 8.59 -1.77
N ALA A 19 -8.19 9.81 -2.04
CA ALA A 19 -8.38 10.88 -1.07
C ALA A 19 -9.71 11.57 -1.34
N GLY A 20 -10.63 11.55 -0.36
CA GLY A 20 -11.99 12.04 -0.58
C GLY A 20 -12.71 11.27 -1.70
N ASP A 21 -13.16 12.00 -2.73
CA ASP A 21 -13.78 11.44 -3.94
C ASP A 21 -12.79 11.21 -5.09
N GLY A 22 -11.53 11.63 -4.93
CA GLY A 22 -10.48 11.53 -5.94
C GLY A 22 -9.60 10.29 -5.83
N VAL A 23 -9.06 9.85 -6.97
CA VAL A 23 -8.02 8.82 -7.05
C VAL A 23 -6.68 9.51 -7.32
N LEU A 24 -5.69 9.25 -6.46
CA LEU A 24 -4.34 9.78 -6.55
C LEU A 24 -3.39 8.84 -7.29
N VAL A 25 -3.54 7.53 -7.05
CA VAL A 25 -2.77 6.46 -7.68
C VAL A 25 -3.73 5.32 -8.02
N GLU A 26 -3.63 4.80 -9.24
CA GLU A 26 -4.25 3.54 -9.68
C GLU A 26 -3.29 2.92 -10.70
N ASP A 27 -2.47 1.97 -10.25
CA ASP A 27 -1.39 1.38 -11.05
C ASP A 27 -1.10 -0.05 -10.60
N THR A 28 -0.47 -0.84 -11.48
CA THR A 28 -0.01 -2.19 -11.19
C THR A 28 1.51 -2.19 -11.04
N HIS A 29 2.02 -2.84 -9.99
CA HIS A 29 3.45 -2.90 -9.71
C HIS A 29 3.93 -4.34 -9.55
N THR A 30 5.00 -4.71 -10.24
CA THR A 30 5.72 -5.96 -9.95
C THR A 30 6.72 -5.73 -8.82
N VAL A 31 6.67 -6.58 -7.80
CA VAL A 31 7.64 -6.64 -6.70
C VAL A 31 8.30 -8.02 -6.78
N SER A 32 9.62 -8.03 -6.92
CA SER A 32 10.36 -9.29 -7.00
C SER A 32 10.29 -10.07 -5.69
N GLY A 33 10.57 -11.37 -5.73
CA GLY A 33 10.77 -12.16 -4.51
C GLY A 33 11.83 -11.53 -3.60
N ASP A 34 11.60 -11.56 -2.28
CA ASP A 34 12.37 -10.83 -1.24
C ASP A 34 12.54 -9.31 -1.49
N GLY A 35 11.77 -8.76 -2.43
CA GLY A 35 11.90 -7.40 -2.93
C GLY A 35 11.10 -6.39 -2.12
N GLN A 36 11.40 -5.12 -2.36
CA GLN A 36 10.63 -4.00 -1.82
C GLN A 36 10.45 -2.88 -2.84
N ARG A 37 9.34 -2.16 -2.75
CA ARG A 37 8.99 -1.04 -3.62
C ARG A 37 8.30 0.05 -2.83
N THR A 38 8.77 1.28 -2.99
CA THR A 38 8.08 2.45 -2.47
C THR A 38 7.05 2.94 -3.48
N VAL A 39 5.83 3.20 -3.01
CA VAL A 39 4.79 3.90 -3.77
C VAL A 39 4.56 5.27 -3.15
N ALA A 40 4.73 6.31 -3.95
CA ALA A 40 4.54 7.70 -3.56
C ALA A 40 3.22 8.23 -4.14
N ALA A 41 2.46 8.94 -3.32
CA ALA A 41 1.31 9.72 -3.73
C ALA A 41 1.46 11.11 -3.12
N THR A 42 1.17 12.15 -3.91
CA THR A 42 1.13 13.52 -3.42
C THR A 42 -0.33 13.95 -3.31
N ALA A 43 -0.72 14.36 -2.12
CA ALA A 43 -2.08 14.81 -1.84
C ALA A 43 -1.97 16.17 -1.15
N ALA A 44 -2.39 17.25 -1.83
CA ALA A 44 -2.52 18.55 -1.21
C ALA A 44 -3.86 18.59 -0.47
N ASP A 45 -3.84 18.92 0.83
CA ASP A 45 -5.03 19.04 1.68
C ASP A 45 -5.95 17.80 1.74
N ALA A 46 -5.40 16.61 1.52
CA ALA A 46 -6.18 15.39 1.65
C ALA A 46 -6.54 15.13 3.12
N GLY A 47 -7.83 14.95 3.37
CA GLY A 47 -8.30 14.25 4.56
C GLY A 47 -7.82 12.78 4.56
N PRO A 48 -8.56 11.87 5.20
CA PRO A 48 -8.17 10.46 5.27
C PRO A 48 -7.85 9.88 3.88
N LEU A 49 -6.66 9.31 3.76
CA LEU A 49 -6.25 8.52 2.61
C LEU A 49 -6.78 7.11 2.77
N ARG A 50 -7.27 6.54 1.68
CA ARG A 50 -7.58 5.12 1.57
C ARG A 50 -6.60 4.48 0.60
N VAL A 51 -6.00 3.38 1.02
CA VAL A 51 -5.13 2.53 0.21
C VAL A 51 -5.79 1.16 0.12
N ASP A 52 -5.96 0.67 -1.11
CA ASP A 52 -6.40 -0.69 -1.39
C ASP A 52 -5.29 -1.38 -2.21
N LEU A 53 -4.94 -2.60 -1.81
CA LEU A 53 -3.93 -3.42 -2.46
C LEU A 53 -4.52 -4.80 -2.80
N ARG A 54 -4.27 -5.29 -4.01
CA ARG A 54 -4.62 -6.65 -4.43
C ARG A 54 -3.46 -7.30 -5.16
N ALA A 55 -3.12 -8.53 -4.79
CA ALA A 55 -2.12 -9.34 -5.45
C ALA A 55 -2.73 -10.28 -6.50
N ASP A 56 -1.89 -10.71 -7.44
CA ASP A 56 -2.22 -11.66 -8.50
C ASP A 56 -2.71 -13.03 -8.00
N HIS A 57 -2.20 -13.49 -6.85
CA HIS A 57 -2.67 -14.69 -6.15
C HIS A 57 -3.98 -14.48 -5.38
N GLY A 58 -4.59 -13.30 -5.46
CA GLY A 58 -5.89 -12.99 -4.87
C GLY A 58 -5.85 -12.43 -3.45
N GLY A 59 -4.68 -12.34 -2.81
CA GLY A 59 -4.52 -11.67 -1.53
C GLY A 59 -4.89 -10.18 -1.64
N SER A 60 -5.51 -9.62 -0.61
CA SER A 60 -5.90 -8.20 -0.61
C SER A 60 -5.85 -7.59 0.77
N ALA A 61 -5.52 -6.31 0.85
CA ALA A 61 -5.58 -5.54 2.08
C ALA A 61 -6.00 -4.10 1.80
N SER A 62 -6.66 -3.48 2.79
CA SER A 62 -7.07 -2.08 2.73
C SER A 62 -6.66 -1.37 4.01
N LEU A 63 -6.20 -0.12 3.88
CA LEU A 63 -5.86 0.76 5.00
C LEU A 63 -6.47 2.13 4.78
N ALA A 64 -7.10 2.67 5.81
CA ALA A 64 -7.45 4.09 5.85
C ALA A 64 -6.62 4.79 6.94
N PHE A 65 -5.95 5.88 6.60
CA PHE A 65 -5.16 6.66 7.55
C PHE A 65 -5.19 8.15 7.20
N ASP A 66 -5.11 9.00 8.23
CA ASP A 66 -5.06 10.44 8.05
C ASP A 66 -3.62 10.94 8.21
N PRO A 67 -2.93 11.32 7.12
CA PRO A 67 -1.56 11.81 7.19
C PRO A 67 -1.44 13.19 7.84
N GLY A 68 -2.54 13.95 7.89
CA GLY A 68 -2.61 15.28 8.51
C GLY A 68 -2.87 15.26 10.02
N ARG A 69 -3.09 14.07 10.61
CA ARG A 69 -3.25 13.94 12.06
C ARG A 69 -1.96 14.40 12.78
N PRO A 70 -2.06 15.24 13.84
CA PRO A 70 -0.88 15.67 14.60
C PRO A 70 -0.10 14.47 15.16
N GLY A 71 1.21 14.44 14.93
CA GLY A 71 2.10 13.35 15.34
C GLY A 71 3.06 12.95 14.23
N ALA A 72 3.74 11.81 14.39
CA ALA A 72 4.46 11.18 13.30
C ALA A 72 3.45 10.62 12.30
N THR A 73 3.58 10.95 11.01
CA THR A 73 2.79 10.31 9.97
C THR A 73 3.28 8.86 9.81
N PRO A 74 2.46 7.84 10.08
CA PRO A 74 2.87 6.45 9.88
C PRO A 74 3.16 6.23 8.40
N VAL A 75 4.22 5.47 8.11
CA VAL A 75 4.51 5.00 6.76
C VAL A 75 4.01 3.55 6.70
N PRO A 76 2.80 3.31 6.18
CA PRO A 76 2.28 1.96 6.13
C PRO A 76 3.13 1.09 5.22
N GLU A 77 3.33 -0.14 5.66
CA GLU A 77 3.98 -1.21 4.92
C GLU A 77 2.96 -2.31 4.63
N PHE A 78 2.84 -2.71 3.37
CA PHE A 78 2.08 -3.88 2.96
C PHE A 78 3.05 -5.01 2.64
N VAL A 79 2.93 -6.11 3.38
CA VAL A 79 3.82 -7.26 3.31
C VAL A 79 3.06 -8.44 2.68
N ILE A 80 3.53 -8.91 1.54
CA ILE A 80 3.03 -10.11 0.87
C ILE A 80 3.65 -11.33 1.56
N ARG A 81 2.80 -12.29 1.92
CA ARG A 81 3.16 -13.58 2.52
C ARG A 81 2.23 -14.66 2.02
N ASP A 82 2.77 -15.63 1.30
CA ASP A 82 2.03 -16.70 0.65
C ASP A 82 0.80 -16.13 -0.09
N GLU A 83 -0.41 -16.53 0.30
CA GLU A 83 -1.65 -16.07 -0.33
C GLU A 83 -2.25 -14.81 0.33
N THR A 84 -1.48 -14.12 1.18
CA THR A 84 -1.99 -13.04 2.05
C THR A 84 -1.21 -11.74 1.94
N ILE A 85 -1.85 -10.65 2.36
CA ILE A 85 -1.24 -9.33 2.50
C ILE A 85 -1.48 -8.85 3.93
N VAL A 86 -0.40 -8.49 4.63
CA VAL A 86 -0.43 -7.93 5.99
C VAL A 86 -0.09 -6.44 5.96
N VAL A 87 -0.73 -5.64 6.81
CA VAL A 87 -0.40 -4.21 6.98
C VAL A 87 0.38 -4.01 8.27
N ALA A 88 1.50 -3.30 8.19
CA ALA A 88 2.42 -2.98 9.30
C ALA A 88 2.81 -1.49 9.32
N GLY A 89 3.60 -1.08 10.32
CA GLY A 89 4.16 0.27 10.41
C GLY A 89 3.17 1.36 10.86
N LEU A 90 2.19 0.99 11.71
CA LEU A 90 1.08 1.85 12.14
C LEU A 90 1.20 2.36 13.61
N ASP A 91 2.38 2.28 14.22
CA ASP A 91 2.62 2.65 15.64
C ASP A 91 2.53 4.17 15.93
#